data_AF-A0A1W9TKK5-F1
#
_entry.id   AF-A0A1W9TKK5-F1
#
_cell.length_a   1.000
_cell.length_b   1.000
_cell.length_c   1.000
_cell.angle_alpha   90.00
_cell.angle_beta   90.00
_cell.angle_gamma   90.00
#
_symmetry.space_group_name_H-M   'P 1'
#
loop_
_entity.id
_entity.type
_entity.pdbx_description
1 polymer ?
#
loop_
_entity_poly.entity_id
_entity_poly.type
_entity_poly.pdbx_seq_one_letter_code
_entity_poly.pdbx_strand_id
1 'polypeptide(L)' 'MGKILIDIKDKSKENIVLSLLRELSFIEFKELGKANKIRRTSDFRKLFGIWKGRKVTIDDLRQKAWQRKTS' A
#
# COMPACT_ATOMS: atom_id res chain seq x y z
N MET A 1 -7.82 33.89 2.07
CA MET A 1 -7.56 32.64 2.81
C MET A 1 -6.08 32.57 3.14
N GLY A 2 -5.73 32.58 4.44
CA GLY A 2 -4.36 32.34 4.89
C GLY A 2 -4.12 30.85 5.15
N LYS A 3 -2.91 30.37 4.89
CA LYS A 3 -2.47 29.02 5.26
C LYS A 3 -1.22 29.15 6.11
N ILE A 4 -1.11 28.35 7.15
CA ILE A 4 0.04 28.32 8.05
C ILE A 4 0.55 26.89 8.11
N LEU A 5 1.85 26.71 7.92
CA LEU A 5 2.56 25.44 8.14
C LEU A 5 3.23 25.53 9.51
N ILE A 6 3.00 24.54 10.37
CA ILE A 6 3.58 24.47 11.71
C ILE A 6 4.47 23.24 11.78
N ASP A 7 5.77 23.44 11.91
CA ASP A 7 6.73 22.37 12.15
C ASP A 7 6.94 22.17 13.65
N ILE A 8 6.47 21.04 14.17
CA ILE A 8 6.59 20.68 15.58
C ILE A 8 7.90 19.90 15.77
N LYS A 9 8.88 20.51 16.43
CA LYS A 9 10.19 19.88 16.70
C LYS A 9 10.12 18.70 17.67
N ASP A 10 9.15 18.73 18.59
CA ASP A 10 8.96 17.70 19.61
C ASP A 10 7.68 16.89 19.34
N LYS A 11 7.87 15.69 18.81
CA LYS A 11 6.77 14.80 18.43
C LYS A 11 5.88 14.40 19.60
N SER A 12 6.38 14.41 20.83
CA SER A 12 5.57 14.08 22.01
C SER A 12 4.47 15.12 22.28
N LYS A 13 4.68 16.35 21.80
CA LYS A 13 3.76 17.50 22.00
C LYS A 13 2.81 17.71 20.82
N GLU A 14 2.95 16.94 19.74
CA GLU A 14 2.12 17.05 18.53
C GLU A 14 0.63 16.95 18.85
N ASN A 15 0.23 15.97 19.66
CA ASN A 15 -1.16 15.77 20.05
C ASN A 15 -1.75 16.94 20.85
N ILE A 16 -0.94 17.59 21.70
CA ILE A 16 -1.37 18.73 22.53
C ILE A 16 -1.63 19.94 21.64
N VAL A 17 -0.75 20.20 20.69
CA VAL A 17 -0.93 21.30 19.74
C VAL A 17 -2.16 21.05 18.85
N LEU A 18 -2.35 19.81 18.38
CA LEU A 18 -3.52 19.44 17.60
C LEU A 18 -4.82 19.57 18.40
N SER A 19 -4.84 19.20 19.68
CA SER A 19 -6.05 19.34 20.51
C SER A 19 -6.43 20.80 20.72
N LEU A 20 -5.47 21.68 21.00
CA LEU A 20 -5.71 23.12 21.16
C LEU A 20 -6.24 23.77 19.88
N LEU A 21 -5.62 23.44 18.74
CA LEU A 21 -6.08 23.98 17.46
C LEU A 21 -7.49 23.47 17.10
N ARG A 22 -7.86 22.26 17.53
CA ARG A 22 -9.18 21.66 17.24
C ARG A 22 -10.32 22.33 18.01
N GLU A 23 -10.04 22.97 19.14
CA GLU A 23 -11.04 23.74 19.89
C GLU A 23 -11.45 25.03 19.16
N LEU A 24 -10.61 25.51 18.24
CA LEU A 24 -10.86 26.73 17.49
C LEU A 24 -11.79 26.44 16.30
N SER A 25 -13.06 26.85 16.42
CA SER A 25 -14.13 26.59 15.44
C SER A 25 -13.89 27.19 14.05
N PHE A 26 -12.93 28.10 13.91
CA PHE A 26 -12.57 28.76 12.65
C PHE A 26 -11.36 28.12 11.93
N ILE A 27 -10.78 27.05 12.49
CA ILE A 27 -9.61 26.38 11.93
C ILE A 27 -10.03 25.08 11.23
N GLU A 28 -9.75 25.01 9.93
CA GLU A 28 -9.90 23.79 9.15
C GLU A 28 -8.60 22.97 9.12
N PHE A 29 -8.69 21.70 9.49
CA PHE A 29 -7.59 20.75 9.40
C PHE A 29 -7.60 20.05 8.05
N LYS A 30 -6.46 20.09 7.36
CA LYS A 30 -6.22 19.26 6.19
C LYS A 30 -5.10 18.31 6.52
N GLU A 31 -5.43 17.03 6.65
CA GLU A 31 -4.42 15.99 6.69
C GLU A 31 -3.69 16.00 5.34
N LEU A 32 -2.42 16.39 5.36
CA LEU A 32 -1.54 16.22 4.22
C LEU A 32 -1.29 14.72 4.12
N GLY A 33 -2.20 14.04 3.42
CA GLY A 33 -2.27 12.59 3.38
C GLY A 33 -0.89 12.00 3.17
N LYS A 34 -0.49 11.11 4.09
CA LYS A 34 0.54 10.11 3.81
C LYS A 34 0.20 9.58 2.43
N ALA A 35 1.10 9.76 1.46
CA ALA A 35 0.92 9.28 0.11
C ALA A 35 0.27 7.90 0.21
N ASN A 36 -1.00 7.81 -0.21
CA ASN A 36 -1.70 6.54 -0.25
C ASN A 36 -0.79 5.70 -1.15
N LYS A 37 0.02 4.82 -0.54
CA LYS A 37 0.57 3.68 -1.22
C LYS A 37 -0.66 2.86 -1.52
N ILE A 38 -1.34 3.25 -2.61
CA ILE A 38 -2.22 2.39 -3.35
C ILE A 38 -1.32 1.20 -3.64
N ARG A 39 -1.38 0.19 -2.78
CA ARG A 39 -0.99 -1.16 -3.15
C ARG A 39 -1.96 -1.46 -4.27
N ARG A 40 -1.58 -1.08 -5.49
CA ARG A 40 -2.18 -1.62 -6.70
C ARG A 40 -2.00 -3.10 -6.49
N THR A 41 -3.09 -3.78 -6.15
CA THR A 41 -3.19 -5.23 -6.30
C THR A 41 -3.03 -5.44 -7.79
N SER A 42 -1.77 -5.50 -8.23
CA SER A 42 -1.42 -5.87 -9.58
C SER A 42 -2.03 -7.24 -9.75
N ASP A 43 -3.11 -7.28 -10.51
CA ASP A 43 -3.87 -8.47 -10.78
C ASP A 43 -2.90 -9.48 -11.38
N PHE A 44 -2.39 -10.41 -10.55
CA PHE A 44 -1.33 -11.36 -10.92
C PHE A 44 -1.71 -12.12 -12.20
N ARG A 45 -3.01 -12.20 -12.48
CA ARG A 45 -3.59 -12.71 -13.71
C ARG A 45 -3.11 -12.02 -14.98
N LYS A 46 -2.79 -10.73 -14.93
CA LYS A 46 -2.20 -9.98 -16.07
C LYS A 46 -0.77 -10.42 -16.37
N LEU A 47 -0.07 -11.03 -15.42
CA LEU A 47 1.29 -11.54 -15.61
C LEU A 47 1.31 -12.93 -16.27
N PHE A 48 0.18 -13.66 -16.26
CA PHE A 48 0.08 -14.99 -16.89
C PHE A 48 -0.09 -14.96 -18.41
N GLY A 49 0.17 -13.83 -19.09
CA GLY A 49 0.05 -13.72 -20.55
C GLY A 49 0.84 -14.80 -21.31
N ILE A 50 1.98 -15.22 -20.78
CA ILE A 50 2.87 -16.27 -21.35
C ILE A 50 2.25 -17.68 -21.21
N TRP A 51 1.29 -17.86 -20.31
CA TRP A 51 0.60 -19.12 -20.03
C TRP A 51 -0.78 -19.19 -20.68
N LYS A 52 -1.22 -18.13 -21.37
CA LYS A 52 -2.51 -18.08 -22.07
C LYS A 52 -2.53 -19.14 -23.19
N GLY A 53 -3.39 -20.14 -23.06
CA GLY A 53 -3.52 -21.26 -24.00
C GLY A 53 -2.82 -22.57 -23.56
N ARG A 54 -2.08 -22.57 -22.45
CA ARG A 54 -1.54 -23.80 -21.85
C ARG A 54 -2.52 -24.33 -20.79
N LYS A 55 -2.94 -25.59 -20.91
CA LYS A 55 -3.67 -26.30 -19.84
C LYS A 55 -2.69 -26.69 -18.74
N VAL A 56 -2.32 -25.73 -17.89
CA VAL A 56 -1.45 -25.98 -16.74
C VAL A 56 -2.33 -26.28 -15.53
N THR A 57 -2.42 -27.55 -15.17
CA THR A 57 -3.03 -27.99 -13.91
C THR A 57 -1.97 -28.06 -12.81
N ILE A 58 -2.39 -27.98 -11.55
CA ILE A 58 -1.49 -28.15 -10.40
C ILE A 58 -0.79 -29.51 -10.46
N ASP A 59 -1.47 -30.55 -10.94
CA ASP A 59 -0.89 -31.88 -11.10
C ASP A 59 0.20 -31.93 -12.17
N ASP A 60 0.04 -31.25 -13.32
CA ASP A 60 1.08 -31.13 -14.36
C ASP A 60 2.33 -30.42 -13.83
N LEU A 61 2.13 -29.37 -13.01
CA LEU A 61 3.25 -28.67 -12.36
C LEU A 61 3.99 -29.56 -11.36
N ARG A 62 3.26 -30.31 -10.53
CA ARG A 62 3.86 -31.25 -9.56
C ARG A 62 4.64 -32.36 -10.25
N GLN A 63 4.07 -32.96 -11.30
CA GLN A 63 4.74 -34.01 -12.07
C GLN A 63 6.04 -33.52 -12.72
N LYS A 64 6.03 -32.33 -13.35
CA LYS A 64 7.23 -31.78 -14.01
C LYS A 64 8.30 -31.36 -13.02
N ALA A 65 7.93 -30.79 -11.88
CA ALA A 65 8.91 -30.30 -10.92
C ALA A 65 9.56 -31.43 -10.09
N TRP A 66 8.94 -32.61 -9.99
CA TRP A 66 9.45 -33.77 -9.27
C TRP A 66 9.92 -34.91 -10.19
N GLN A 67 10.22 -34.63 -11.47
CA GLN A 67 10.90 -35.60 -12.33
C GLN A 67 12.29 -35.91 -11.77
N ARG A 68 12.37 -36.90 -10.88
CA ARG A 68 13.63 -37.53 -10.50
C ARG A 68 14.08 -38.34 -11.71
N LYS A 69 14.96 -37.76 -12.53
CA LYS A 69 15.73 -38.56 -13.49
C LYS A 69 16.61 -39.51 -12.69
N THR A 70 16.16 -40.75 -12.53
CA THR A 70 17.08 -41.87 -12.28
C THR A 70 17.62 -42.27 -13.64
N SER A 71 18.88 -41.91 -13.91
CA SER A 71 19.69 -42.50 -14.97
C SER A 71 20.03 -43.94 -14.64
#